data_AF-A0A7S3P1E7-F1
#
_entry.id   AF-A0A7S3P1E7-F1
#
_cell.length_a   1.000
_cell.length_b   1.000
_cell.length_c   1.000
_cell.angle_alpha   90.00
_cell.angle_beta   90.00
_cell.angle_gamma   90.00
#
_symmetry.space_group_name_H-M   'P 1'
#
loop_
_entity.id
_entity.type
_entity.pdbx_description
1 polymer ?
#
loop_
_entity_poly.entity_id
_entity_poly.type
_entity_poly.pdbx_seq_one_letter_code
_entity_poly.pdbx_strand_id
1 'polypeptide(L)'
;ENELFTGLDGKLSCSKDSYLINNYAESALISIFKIMLRMRKDHRVANYSSNAKLIEKIPEYMVKMGFGLHTGWCIEGAIGSSFKIDATYLSHHVNFAATLEESTKKYGVPIAISHEFYEICSSKARRYFREIDCYRDKGSKIIHKIYTVDCDTGMILPDNDYPTGKEHYRLKINKRLENLVQIKDPNFRMIVRFRQDDELISIMQNIPR
;
A
#
# COMPACT_ATOMS: atom_id res chain seq x y z
N GLU A 1 -12.72 -10.12 -19.26
CA GLU A 1 -13.35 -8.98 -19.96
C GLU A 1 -14.39 -8.20 -19.12
N ASN A 2 -14.73 -8.58 -17.88
CA ASN A 2 -15.75 -7.87 -17.07
C ASN A 2 -15.22 -7.29 -15.74
N GLU A 3 -13.93 -6.97 -15.65
CA GLU A 3 -13.34 -6.50 -14.38
C GLU A 3 -13.47 -5.01 -14.16
N LEU A 4 -13.52 -4.24 -15.25
CA LEU A 4 -13.74 -2.81 -15.28
C LEU A 4 -14.98 -2.56 -16.12
N PHE A 5 -15.86 -1.69 -15.63
CA PHE A 5 -17.10 -1.32 -16.32
C PHE A 5 -17.44 0.13 -16.04
N THR A 6 -18.22 0.74 -16.94
CA THR A 6 -18.74 2.09 -16.72
C THR A 6 -20.09 1.96 -16.00
N GLY A 7 -20.22 2.60 -14.84
CA GLY A 7 -21.46 2.64 -14.09
C GLY A 7 -22.55 3.45 -14.79
N LEU A 8 -23.77 3.40 -14.27
CA LEU A 8 -24.91 4.18 -14.77
C LEU A 8 -24.69 5.70 -14.65
N ASP A 9 -23.77 6.12 -13.79
CA ASP A 9 -23.33 7.49 -13.59
C ASP A 9 -22.21 7.93 -14.56
N GLY A 10 -21.84 7.06 -15.52
CA GLY A 10 -20.78 7.33 -16.49
C GLY A 10 -19.37 7.21 -15.93
N LYS A 11 -19.20 6.75 -14.68
CA LYS A 11 -17.89 6.62 -14.03
C LYS A 11 -17.34 5.21 -14.13
N LEU A 12 -16.02 5.10 -14.26
CA LEU A 12 -15.33 3.81 -14.27
C LEU A 12 -15.38 3.17 -12.87
N SER A 13 -15.79 1.90 -12.81
CA SER A 13 -15.86 1.08 -11.61
C SER A 13 -15.24 -0.29 -11.87
N CYS A 14 -14.90 -1.01 -10.80
CA CYS A 14 -14.34 -2.35 -10.88
C CYS A 14 -15.25 -3.39 -10.21
N SER A 15 -15.15 -4.64 -10.68
CA SER A 15 -15.88 -5.76 -10.11
C SER A 15 -15.27 -6.17 -8.75
N LYS A 16 -16.07 -6.06 -7.68
CA LYS A 16 -15.66 -6.36 -6.30
C LYS A 16 -15.36 -7.86 -6.09
N ASP A 17 -16.03 -8.72 -6.83
CA ASP A 17 -15.90 -10.19 -6.72
C ASP A 17 -14.90 -10.79 -7.73
N SER A 18 -14.17 -9.95 -8.48
CA SER A 18 -13.12 -10.42 -9.37
C SER A 18 -11.87 -10.82 -8.58
N TYR A 19 -11.43 -12.07 -8.76
CA TYR A 19 -10.19 -12.56 -8.17
C TYR A 19 -8.98 -11.74 -8.61
N LEU A 20 -8.99 -11.23 -9.84
CA LEU A 20 -7.88 -10.46 -10.39
C LEU A 20 -7.82 -9.07 -9.75
N ILE A 21 -8.97 -8.40 -9.59
CA ILE A 21 -9.08 -7.13 -8.87
C ILE A 21 -8.66 -7.32 -7.40
N ASN A 22 -9.13 -8.39 -6.74
CA ASN A 22 -8.70 -8.70 -5.37
C ASN A 22 -7.17 -8.90 -5.31
N ASN A 23 -6.59 -9.66 -6.24
CA ASN A 23 -5.14 -9.90 -6.28
C ASN A 23 -4.35 -8.62 -6.54
N TYR A 24 -4.82 -7.70 -7.38
CA TYR A 24 -4.17 -6.41 -7.59
C TYR A 24 -4.22 -5.52 -6.34
N ALA A 25 -5.38 -5.41 -5.69
CA ALA A 25 -5.54 -4.64 -4.46
C ALA A 25 -4.64 -5.20 -3.34
N GLU A 26 -4.68 -6.52 -3.12
CA GLU A 26 -3.85 -7.19 -2.11
C GLU A 26 -2.35 -7.09 -2.44
N SER A 27 -1.97 -7.06 -3.72
CA SER A 27 -0.58 -6.81 -4.15
C SER A 27 -0.10 -5.40 -3.79
N ALA A 28 -0.97 -4.39 -3.89
CA ALA A 28 -0.64 -3.02 -3.47
C ALA A 28 -0.35 -2.97 -1.95
N LEU A 29 -1.20 -3.61 -1.14
CA LEU A 29 -1.00 -3.71 0.31
C LEU A 29 0.29 -4.47 0.67
N ILE A 30 0.55 -5.61 0.04
CA ILE A 30 1.81 -6.37 0.24
C ILE A 30 3.03 -5.54 -0.15
N SER A 31 2.94 -4.75 -1.21
CA SER A 31 4.02 -3.88 -1.65
C SER A 31 4.36 -2.84 -0.58
N ILE A 32 3.35 -2.27 0.09
CA ILE A 32 3.54 -1.36 1.21
C ILE A 32 4.25 -2.05 2.37
N PHE A 33 3.84 -3.25 2.77
CA PHE A 33 4.54 -3.99 3.81
C PHE A 33 6.00 -4.25 3.45
N LYS A 34 6.27 -4.64 2.20
CA LYS A 34 7.66 -4.83 1.72
C LYS A 34 8.47 -3.55 1.73
N ILE A 35 7.85 -2.40 1.42
CA ILE A 35 8.50 -1.10 1.55
C ILE A 35 8.83 -0.80 3.02
N MET A 36 7.88 -1.00 3.94
CA MET A 36 8.09 -0.77 5.38
C MET A 36 9.20 -1.66 5.94
N LEU A 37 9.17 -2.95 5.61
CA LEU A 37 10.23 -3.91 5.95
C LEU A 37 11.58 -3.46 5.41
N ARG A 38 11.62 -3.06 4.13
CA ARG A 38 12.87 -2.66 3.49
C ARG A 38 13.44 -1.37 4.09
N MET A 39 12.60 -0.40 4.41
CA MET A 39 13.06 0.82 5.09
C MET A 39 13.67 0.51 6.44
N ARG A 40 13.05 -0.41 7.20
CA ARG A 40 13.55 -0.79 8.53
C ARG A 40 14.87 -1.57 8.45
N LYS A 41 15.00 -2.43 7.44
CA LYS A 41 16.20 -3.23 7.16
C LYS A 41 17.36 -2.41 6.61
N ASP A 42 17.11 -1.35 5.84
CA ASP A 42 18.18 -0.58 5.18
C ASP A 42 19.02 0.20 6.21
N HIS A 43 20.28 -0.21 6.38
CA HIS A 43 21.20 0.41 7.34
C HIS A 43 21.36 1.92 7.13
N ARG A 44 21.27 2.42 5.89
CA ARG A 44 21.45 3.85 5.60
C ARG A 44 20.28 4.65 6.14
N VAL A 45 19.08 4.09 6.05
CA VAL A 45 17.87 4.66 6.63
C VAL A 45 17.92 4.54 8.17
N ALA A 46 18.31 3.38 8.68
CA ALA A 46 18.44 3.16 10.13
C ALA A 46 19.44 4.11 10.80
N ASN A 47 20.57 4.42 10.13
CA ASN A 47 21.61 5.32 10.62
C ASN A 47 21.12 6.75 10.95
N TYR A 48 20.01 7.20 10.34
CA TYR A 48 19.42 8.50 10.69
C TYR A 48 18.89 8.53 12.13
N SER A 49 18.46 7.38 12.66
CA SER A 49 17.95 7.26 14.03
C SER A 49 19.07 7.47 15.08
N SER A 50 20.33 7.26 14.69
CA SER A 50 21.52 7.43 15.54
C SER A 50 22.20 8.80 15.34
N ASN A 51 21.63 9.70 14.54
CA ASN A 51 22.24 11.00 14.25
C ASN A 51 22.03 11.97 15.42
N ALA A 52 23.11 12.36 16.10
CA ALA A 52 23.07 13.25 17.26
C ALA A 52 22.32 14.56 17.02
N LYS A 53 22.47 15.19 15.84
CA LYS A 53 21.77 16.45 15.51
C LYS A 53 20.26 16.28 15.35
N LEU A 54 19.83 15.10 14.92
CA LEU A 54 18.40 14.77 14.82
C LEU A 54 17.83 14.43 16.19
N ILE A 55 18.55 13.62 16.98
CA ILE A 55 18.15 13.25 18.35
C ILE A 55 18.02 14.49 19.25
N GLU A 56 18.92 15.47 19.11
CA GLU A 56 18.86 16.73 19.85
C GLU A 56 17.55 17.50 19.61
N LYS A 57 17.02 17.46 18.37
CA LYS A 57 15.79 18.16 17.98
C LYS A 57 14.53 17.32 18.16
N ILE A 58 14.65 16.02 17.96
CA ILE A 58 13.56 15.04 17.98
C ILE A 58 14.07 13.83 18.77
N PRO A 59 13.82 13.78 20.08
CA PRO A 59 14.15 12.62 20.90
C PRO A 59 13.55 11.35 20.28
N GLU A 60 14.30 10.25 20.32
CA GLU A 60 13.88 8.95 19.77
C GLU A 60 13.50 8.99 18.28
N TYR A 61 14.16 9.87 17.51
CA TYR A 61 13.92 9.99 16.07
C TYR A 61 14.08 8.65 15.34
N MET A 62 13.09 8.33 14.51
CA MET A 62 13.11 7.19 13.61
C MET A 62 12.43 7.58 12.30
N VAL A 63 13.00 7.14 11.18
CA VAL A 63 12.38 7.33 9.87
C VAL A 63 11.11 6.47 9.78
N LYS A 64 9.97 7.12 9.56
CA LYS A 64 8.64 6.49 9.40
C LYS A 64 8.01 7.02 8.11
N MET A 65 7.14 6.22 7.49
CA MET A 65 6.32 6.64 6.36
C MET A 65 4.86 6.32 6.64
N GLY A 66 3.97 7.24 6.25
CA GLY A 66 2.54 7.01 6.17
C GLY A 66 2.15 6.54 4.77
N PHE A 67 1.13 5.69 4.68
CA PHE A 67 0.59 5.21 3.42
C PHE A 67 -0.92 5.39 3.36
N GLY A 68 -1.39 6.01 2.27
CA GLY A 68 -2.81 6.11 1.93
C GLY A 68 -3.18 5.15 0.79
N LEU A 69 -4.23 4.37 0.96
CA LEU A 69 -4.73 3.42 -0.04
C LEU A 69 -6.19 3.73 -0.39
N HIS A 70 -6.43 4.01 -1.66
CA HIS A 70 -7.74 4.27 -2.19
C HIS A 70 -7.93 3.67 -3.59
N THR A 71 -9.18 3.38 -3.93
CA THR A 71 -9.57 2.98 -5.27
C THR A 71 -10.70 3.88 -5.75
N GLY A 72 -10.49 4.46 -6.92
CA GLY A 72 -11.49 5.24 -7.62
C GLY A 72 -11.04 5.51 -9.05
N TRP A 73 -11.93 6.04 -9.87
CA TRP A 73 -11.61 6.35 -11.26
C TRP A 73 -10.59 7.49 -11.34
N CYS A 74 -9.79 7.48 -12.39
CA CYS A 74 -8.95 8.61 -12.75
C CYS A 74 -8.74 8.68 -14.25
N ILE A 75 -8.40 9.87 -14.73
CA ILE A 75 -7.95 10.07 -16.10
C ILE A 75 -6.44 9.93 -16.09
N GLU A 76 -5.94 8.95 -16.83
CA GLU A 76 -4.52 8.81 -17.14
C GLU A 76 -4.21 9.57 -18.43
N GLY A 77 -3.13 10.35 -18.44
CA GLY A 77 -2.70 11.08 -19.61
C GLY A 77 -1.22 11.43 -19.57
N ALA A 78 -0.61 11.49 -20.74
CA ALA A 78 0.73 12.05 -20.90
C ALA A 78 0.64 13.58 -20.81
N ILE A 79 1.30 14.17 -19.80
CA ILE A 79 1.38 15.63 -19.63
C ILE A 79 2.83 16.05 -19.73
N GLY A 80 3.10 17.11 -20.48
CA GLY A 80 4.44 17.65 -20.63
C GLY A 80 4.64 18.38 -21.95
N SER A 81 5.91 18.57 -22.30
CA SER A 81 6.33 19.16 -23.58
C SER A 81 7.01 18.10 -24.46
N SER A 82 7.39 18.47 -25.68
CA SER A 82 8.20 17.62 -26.56
C SER A 82 9.52 17.16 -25.92
N PHE A 83 10.05 17.90 -24.94
CA PHE A 83 11.31 17.59 -24.27
C PHE A 83 11.15 16.70 -23.04
N LYS A 84 10.00 16.74 -22.38
CA LYS A 84 9.73 15.93 -21.18
C LYS A 84 8.24 15.63 -21.07
N ILE A 85 7.91 14.35 -21.09
CA ILE A 85 6.56 13.82 -20.99
C ILE A 85 6.50 12.89 -19.78
N ASP A 86 5.58 13.16 -18.85
CA ASP A 86 5.36 12.35 -17.65
C ASP A 86 3.92 11.78 -17.68
N ALA A 87 3.76 10.52 -17.30
CA ALA A 87 2.44 9.92 -17.10
C ALA A 87 1.79 10.55 -15.86
N THR A 88 0.64 11.17 -16.03
CA THR A 88 -0.09 11.87 -14.97
C THR A 88 -1.48 11.28 -14.79
N TYR A 89 -1.92 11.23 -13.54
CA TYR A 89 -3.26 10.76 -13.15
C TYR A 89 -4.01 11.91 -12.50
N LEU A 90 -5.20 12.23 -13.02
CA LEU A 90 -6.02 13.34 -12.53
C LEU A 90 -7.39 12.82 -12.06
N SER A 91 -7.69 13.02 -10.78
CA SER A 91 -9.00 12.76 -10.18
C SER A 91 -9.08 13.30 -8.76
N HIS A 92 -10.29 13.60 -8.30
CA HIS A 92 -10.56 13.80 -6.88
C HIS A 92 -10.19 12.56 -6.04
N HIS A 93 -10.26 11.35 -6.62
CA HIS A 93 -9.83 10.11 -5.98
C HIS A 93 -8.32 10.08 -5.71
N VAL A 94 -7.49 10.69 -6.58
CA VAL A 94 -6.03 10.80 -6.35
C VAL A 94 -5.75 11.73 -5.17
N ASN A 95 -6.45 12.86 -5.10
CA ASN A 95 -6.35 13.77 -3.96
C ASN A 95 -6.80 13.10 -2.66
N PHE A 96 -7.87 12.30 -2.70
CA PHE A 96 -8.34 11.58 -1.53
C PHE A 96 -7.33 10.55 -1.01
N ALA A 97 -6.59 9.87 -1.90
CA ALA A 97 -5.48 9.00 -1.49
C ALA A 97 -4.39 9.78 -0.73
N ALA A 98 -4.06 10.99 -1.16
CA ALA A 98 -3.13 11.87 -0.45
C ALA A 98 -3.68 12.32 0.90
N THR A 99 -4.96 12.67 0.98
CA THR A 99 -5.64 12.98 2.25
C THR A 99 -5.60 11.80 3.23
N LEU A 100 -5.75 10.57 2.74
CA LEU A 100 -5.62 9.37 3.57
C LEU A 100 -4.19 9.21 4.10
N GLU A 101 -3.17 9.43 3.26
CA GLU A 101 -1.77 9.45 3.73
C GLU A 101 -1.58 10.49 4.83
N GLU A 102 -2.08 11.71 4.67
CA GLU A 102 -1.95 12.74 5.71
C GLU A 102 -2.66 12.33 7.01
N SER A 103 -3.81 11.67 6.88
CA SER A 103 -4.60 11.19 8.03
C SER A 103 -3.86 10.15 8.88
N THR A 104 -2.85 9.46 8.34
CA THR A 104 -2.00 8.54 9.10
C THR A 104 -1.35 9.22 10.31
N LYS A 105 -0.93 10.48 10.15
CA LYS A 105 -0.33 11.29 11.22
C LYS A 105 -1.35 11.62 12.31
N LYS A 106 -2.60 11.89 11.91
CA LYS A 106 -3.70 12.20 12.82
C LYS A 106 -4.11 10.98 13.65
N TYR A 107 -4.22 9.82 13.02
CA TYR A 107 -4.65 8.58 13.68
C TYR A 107 -3.50 7.80 14.33
N GLY A 108 -2.25 8.16 14.08
CA GLY A 108 -1.08 7.46 14.63
C GLY A 108 -0.90 6.04 14.07
N VAL A 109 -1.38 5.78 12.85
CA VAL A 109 -1.28 4.48 12.18
C VAL A 109 -0.36 4.58 10.96
N PRO A 110 0.38 3.54 10.57
CA PRO A 110 1.24 3.60 9.38
C PRO A 110 0.46 3.56 8.06
N ILE A 111 -0.75 3.01 8.06
CA ILE A 111 -1.54 2.76 6.86
C ILE A 111 -2.99 3.23 7.09
N ALA A 112 -3.50 4.06 6.19
CA ALA A 112 -4.89 4.49 6.14
C ALA A 112 -5.54 4.06 4.82
N ILE A 113 -6.71 3.43 4.91
CA ILE A 113 -7.37 2.76 3.80
C ILE A 113 -8.82 3.23 3.69
N SER A 114 -9.24 3.61 2.48
CA SER A 114 -10.63 3.93 2.20
C SER A 114 -11.55 2.71 2.20
N HIS A 115 -12.86 2.94 2.40
CA HIS A 115 -13.88 1.90 2.27
C HIS A 115 -13.89 1.24 0.88
N GLU A 116 -13.72 2.03 -0.18
CA GLU A 116 -13.72 1.51 -1.56
C GLU A 116 -12.60 0.50 -1.79
N PHE A 117 -11.41 0.78 -1.24
CA PHE A 117 -10.30 -0.17 -1.30
C PHE A 117 -10.58 -1.43 -0.47
N TYR A 118 -11.15 -1.28 0.73
CA TYR A 118 -11.57 -2.41 1.56
C TYR A 118 -12.58 -3.32 0.85
N GLU A 119 -13.54 -2.75 0.13
CA GLU A 119 -14.58 -3.48 -0.59
C GLU A 119 -14.10 -4.26 -1.80
N ILE A 120 -12.92 -3.96 -2.35
CA ILE A 120 -12.34 -4.71 -3.47
C ILE A 120 -11.32 -5.76 -3.02
N CYS A 121 -10.97 -5.81 -1.74
CA CYS A 121 -10.16 -6.89 -1.19
C CYS A 121 -11.00 -8.16 -0.98
N SER A 122 -10.36 -9.33 -1.00
CA SER A 122 -11.09 -10.58 -0.72
C SER A 122 -11.61 -10.64 0.72
N SER A 123 -12.67 -11.41 0.96
CA SER A 123 -13.23 -11.61 2.31
C SER A 123 -12.21 -12.16 3.32
N LYS A 124 -11.20 -12.90 2.85
CA LYS A 124 -10.09 -13.39 3.69
C LYS A 124 -9.14 -12.25 4.07
N ALA A 125 -8.79 -11.38 3.13
CA ALA A 125 -7.93 -10.22 3.39
C ALA A 125 -8.60 -9.21 4.32
N ARG A 126 -9.90 -8.96 4.15
CA ARG A 126 -10.68 -8.03 4.99
C ARG A 126 -10.63 -8.34 6.49
N ARG A 127 -10.35 -9.59 6.89
CA ARG A 127 -10.18 -9.98 8.30
C ARG A 127 -9.00 -9.31 8.99
N TYR A 128 -8.03 -8.81 8.23
CA TYR A 128 -6.87 -8.09 8.75
C TYR A 128 -7.09 -6.59 8.84
N PHE A 129 -8.25 -6.09 8.41
CA PHE A 129 -8.56 -4.67 8.37
C PHE A 129 -9.34 -4.32 9.64
N ARG A 130 -8.95 -3.21 10.27
CA ARG A 130 -9.62 -2.64 11.44
C ARG A 130 -10.17 -1.28 11.07
N GLU A 131 -11.46 -1.05 11.33
CA GLU A 131 -12.09 0.27 11.15
C GLU A 131 -11.52 1.22 12.22
N ILE A 132 -11.04 2.39 11.81
CA ILE A 132 -10.43 3.38 12.72
C ILE A 132 -11.26 4.64 12.88
N ASP A 133 -12.00 5.04 11.84
CA ASP A 133 -12.89 6.19 11.90
C ASP A 133 -13.96 6.10 10.81
N CYS A 134 -15.01 6.91 10.96
CA CYS A 134 -15.94 7.21 9.89
C CYS A 134 -16.27 8.71 9.91
N TYR A 135 -16.24 9.33 8.74
CA TYR A 135 -16.56 10.74 8.62
C TYR A 135 -17.58 10.98 7.50
N ARG A 136 -18.21 12.14 7.56
CA ARG A 136 -19.23 12.57 6.60
C ARG A 136 -18.84 13.94 6.07
N ASP A 137 -18.82 14.09 4.75
CA ASP A 137 -18.64 15.41 4.16
C ASP A 137 -19.82 16.31 4.51
N LYS A 138 -19.54 17.58 4.82
CA LYS A 138 -20.60 18.56 5.13
C LYS A 138 -21.56 18.67 3.96
N GLY A 139 -22.82 18.27 4.17
CA GLY A 139 -23.87 18.28 3.14
C GLY A 139 -24.01 17.00 2.32
N SER A 140 -23.11 16.02 2.49
CA SER A 140 -23.24 14.70 1.85
C SER A 140 -23.97 13.69 2.75
N LYS A 141 -24.73 12.78 2.15
CA LYS A 141 -25.26 11.59 2.84
C LYS A 141 -24.26 10.44 2.88
N ILE A 142 -23.16 10.55 2.14
CA ILE A 142 -22.14 9.51 2.03
C ILE A 142 -21.29 9.54 3.30
N ILE A 143 -21.17 8.38 3.94
CA ILE A 143 -20.30 8.15 5.09
C ILE A 143 -19.05 7.44 4.57
N HIS A 144 -17.90 8.05 4.78
CA HIS A 144 -16.61 7.51 4.43
C HIS A 144 -16.02 6.79 5.63
N LYS A 145 -15.84 5.47 5.51
CA LYS A 145 -15.17 4.67 6.53
C LYS A 145 -13.68 4.60 6.22
N ILE A 146 -12.86 4.71 7.26
CA ILE A 146 -11.41 4.58 7.19
C ILE A 146 -11.01 3.32 7.94
N TYR A 147 -10.18 2.52 7.30
CA TYR A 147 -9.61 1.29 7.83
C TYR A 147 -8.10 1.42 7.97
N THR A 148 -7.51 0.56 8.78
CA THR A 148 -6.07 0.33 8.86
C THR A 148 -5.79 -1.17 8.82
N VAL A 149 -4.53 -1.53 8.63
CA VAL A 149 -4.04 -2.88 8.88
C VAL A 149 -2.94 -2.74 9.90
N ASP A 150 -3.12 -3.38 11.05
CA ASP A 150 -2.13 -3.37 12.11
C ASP A 150 -0.86 -4.07 11.62
N CYS A 151 0.29 -3.46 11.90
CA CYS A 151 1.61 -4.00 11.58
C CYS A 151 2.65 -3.34 12.49
N ASP A 152 3.68 -4.08 12.87
CA ASP A 152 4.78 -3.53 13.66
C ASP A 152 6.15 -3.95 13.09
N THR A 153 6.97 -2.93 12.85
CA THR A 153 8.34 -3.04 12.35
C THR A 153 9.40 -2.78 13.43
N GLY A 154 8.99 -2.45 14.66
CA GLY A 154 9.89 -2.05 15.75
C GLY A 154 10.98 -3.09 16.04
N MET A 155 10.59 -4.37 16.05
CA MET A 155 11.48 -5.50 16.34
C MET A 155 12.38 -5.94 15.17
N ILE A 156 12.19 -5.35 13.99
CA ILE A 156 12.96 -5.72 12.80
C ILE A 156 14.30 -5.00 12.83
N LEU A 157 15.38 -5.78 12.75
CA LEU A 157 16.74 -5.29 12.80
C LEU A 157 17.26 -4.91 11.40
N PRO A 158 18.12 -3.88 11.31
CA PRO A 158 18.82 -3.57 10.07
C PRO A 158 19.68 -4.75 9.57
N ASP A 159 19.70 -4.95 8.25
CA ASP A 159 20.61 -5.87 7.58
C ASP A 159 21.48 -5.11 6.56
N ASN A 160 22.71 -5.59 6.35
CA ASN A 160 23.62 -5.02 5.34
C ASN A 160 23.57 -5.78 4.00
N ASP A 161 22.71 -6.80 3.91
CA ASP A 161 22.73 -7.80 2.84
C ASP A 161 21.89 -7.44 1.62
N TYR A 162 21.63 -6.15 1.36
CA TYR A 162 20.86 -5.83 0.16
C TYR A 162 21.69 -6.09 -1.09
N PRO A 163 21.31 -7.07 -1.93
CA PRO A 163 22.11 -7.37 -3.09
C PRO A 163 21.97 -6.20 -4.06
N THR A 164 23.09 -5.70 -4.56
CA THR A 164 23.15 -4.63 -5.55
C THR A 164 23.80 -5.15 -6.83
N GLY A 165 23.70 -4.37 -7.91
CA GLY A 165 24.32 -4.73 -9.19
C GLY A 165 23.40 -5.44 -10.19
N LYS A 166 23.98 -5.78 -11.34
CA LYS A 166 23.25 -6.16 -12.57
C LYS A 166 22.51 -7.49 -12.43
N GLU A 167 23.12 -8.49 -11.79
CA GLU A 167 22.51 -9.81 -11.59
C GLU A 167 21.32 -9.75 -10.62
N HIS A 168 21.43 -8.97 -9.54
CA HIS A 168 20.30 -8.74 -8.65
C HIS A 168 19.12 -8.06 -9.38
N TYR A 169 19.42 -7.11 -10.27
CA TYR A 169 18.39 -6.46 -11.09
C TYR A 169 17.71 -7.46 -12.05
N ARG A 170 18.46 -8.37 -12.67
CA ARG A 170 17.91 -9.45 -13.51
C ARG A 170 17.01 -10.40 -12.73
N LEU A 171 17.43 -10.83 -11.54
CA LEU A 171 16.63 -11.68 -10.65
C LEU A 171 15.31 -11.00 -10.27
N LYS A 172 15.33 -9.68 -10.00
CA LYS A 172 14.12 -8.89 -9.74
C LYS A 172 13.16 -8.86 -10.93
N ILE A 173 13.68 -8.70 -12.15
CA ILE A 173 12.85 -8.73 -13.37
C ILE A 173 12.20 -10.10 -13.52
N ASN A 174 12.97 -11.19 -13.40
CA ASN A 174 12.44 -12.55 -13.53
C ASN A 174 11.36 -12.82 -12.47
N LYS A 175 11.63 -12.49 -11.21
CA LYS A 175 10.65 -12.62 -10.11
C LYS A 175 9.40 -11.77 -10.35
N ARG A 176 9.53 -10.58 -10.94
CA ARG A 176 8.38 -9.74 -11.32
C ARG A 176 7.54 -10.42 -12.40
N LEU A 177 8.15 -11.01 -13.42
CA LEU A 177 7.44 -11.74 -14.47
C LEU A 177 6.69 -12.95 -13.89
N GLU A 178 7.36 -13.74 -13.05
CA GLU A 178 6.74 -14.86 -12.34
C GLU A 178 5.54 -14.40 -11.49
N ASN A 179 5.70 -13.30 -10.75
CA ASN A 179 4.61 -12.72 -9.95
C ASN A 179 3.43 -12.29 -10.81
N LEU A 180 3.67 -11.70 -11.99
CA LEU A 180 2.60 -11.27 -12.91
C LEU A 180 1.83 -12.46 -13.48
N VAL A 181 2.50 -13.58 -13.76
CA VAL A 181 1.85 -14.82 -14.18
C VAL A 181 0.96 -15.35 -13.06
N GLN A 182 1.48 -15.40 -11.83
CA GLN A 182 0.73 -15.91 -10.67
C GLN A 182 -0.50 -15.04 -10.35
N ILE A 183 -0.39 -13.71 -10.39
CA ILE A 183 -1.51 -12.80 -10.09
C ILE A 183 -2.71 -13.05 -11.01
N LYS A 184 -2.45 -13.44 -12.27
CA LYS A 184 -3.47 -13.71 -13.29
C LYS A 184 -4.10 -15.10 -13.18
N ASP A 185 -3.52 -16.02 -12.41
CA ASP A 185 -4.06 -17.37 -12.21
C ASP A 185 -5.36 -17.32 -11.37
N PRO A 186 -6.50 -17.84 -11.88
CA PRO A 186 -7.77 -17.92 -11.16
C PRO A 186 -7.71 -18.69 -9.84
N ASN A 187 -6.76 -19.61 -9.67
CA ASN A 187 -6.59 -20.39 -8.45
C ASN A 187 -5.69 -19.70 -7.42
N PHE A 188 -4.95 -18.67 -7.85
CA PHE A 188 -4.05 -17.95 -6.99
C PHE A 188 -4.78 -16.87 -6.19
N ARG A 189 -4.45 -16.78 -4.90
CA ARG A 189 -4.94 -15.72 -4.01
C ARG A 189 -3.75 -15.07 -3.33
N MET A 190 -3.62 -13.76 -3.47
CA MET A 190 -2.50 -13.01 -2.87
C MET A 190 -2.43 -13.17 -1.36
N ILE A 191 -3.56 -13.34 -0.68
CA ILE A 191 -3.61 -13.65 0.75
C ILE A 191 -2.79 -14.87 1.19
N VAL A 192 -2.52 -15.82 0.28
CA VAL A 192 -1.69 -17.00 0.59
C VAL A 192 -0.24 -16.59 0.86
N ARG A 193 0.26 -15.53 0.20
CA ARG A 193 1.63 -15.03 0.40
C ARG A 193 1.86 -14.48 1.79
N PHE A 194 0.86 -13.87 2.41
CA PHE A 194 0.95 -13.41 3.80
C PHE A 194 1.28 -14.53 4.79
N ARG A 195 0.98 -15.79 4.43
CA ARG A 195 1.21 -16.96 5.29
C ARG A 195 2.49 -17.73 4.95
N GLN A 196 3.14 -17.39 3.85
CA GLN A 196 4.31 -18.12 3.33
C GLN A 196 5.57 -17.27 3.29
N ASP A 197 5.44 -15.94 3.27
CA ASP A 197 6.56 -15.01 3.24
C ASP A 197 6.96 -14.65 4.67
N ASP A 198 8.10 -15.16 5.14
CA ASP A 198 8.60 -14.98 6.50
C ASP A 198 8.70 -13.50 6.91
N GLU A 199 9.02 -12.60 5.96
CA GLU A 199 9.09 -11.17 6.26
C GLU A 199 7.69 -10.60 6.52
N LEU A 200 6.69 -10.99 5.73
CA LEU A 200 5.30 -10.58 5.94
C LEU A 200 4.72 -11.20 7.22
N ILE A 201 5.13 -12.41 7.57
CA ILE A 201 4.74 -13.03 8.84
C ILE A 201 5.32 -12.21 10.01
N SER A 202 6.59 -11.81 9.92
CA SER A 202 7.28 -11.06 10.99
C SER A 202 6.61 -9.72 11.30
N ILE A 203 6.12 -9.00 10.27
CA ILE A 203 5.48 -7.68 10.47
C ILE A 203 4.10 -7.79 11.15
N MET A 204 3.44 -8.94 11.01
CA MET A 204 2.10 -9.18 11.57
C MET A 204 2.13 -9.87 12.94
N GLN A 205 3.19 -10.62 13.26
CA GLN A 205 3.33 -11.30 14.55
C GLN A 205 3.59 -10.34 15.73
N ASN A 206 4.10 -9.14 15.45
CA ASN A 206 4.44 -8.14 16.46
C ASN A 206 3.23 -7.33 16.95
N ILE A 207 2.00 -7.69 16.55
CA ILE A 207 0.78 -7.00 16.95
C ILE A 207 0.23 -7.70 18.21
N PRO A 208 0.07 -7.01 19.35
CA PRO A 208 -0.61 -7.58 20.50
C PRO A 208 -2.05 -7.95 20.11
N ARG A 209 -2.43 -9.22 20.36
CA ARG A 209 -3.78 -9.73 20.12
C ARG A 209 -4.80 -9.17 21.10
#